data_AF-A0A0C3B4W8-F1
#
_entry.id   AF-A0A0C3B4W8-F1
#
_cell.length_a   1.000
_cell.length_b   1.000
_cell.length_c   1.000
_cell.angle_alpha   90.00
_cell.angle_beta   90.00
_cell.angle_gamma   90.00
#
_symmetry.space_group_name_H-M   'P 1'
#
loop_
_entity.id
_entity.type
_entity.pdbx_description
1 polymer ?
#
loop_
_entity_poly.entity_id
_entity_poly.type
_entity_poly.pdbx_seq_one_letter_code
_entity_poly.pdbx_strand_id
1 'polypeptide(L)'
;MKRFLKAGLKLNGHQYWFYGHSNSQLRSRSCFLRRGGTEAELHQKILAMGEFGAIKNAAKLSKRIGLLFSSATLDWTLAPEQSRDIPDIEEEDVVFSDGCGLISQYFARLLAKEKKIIFRQRRYLPSVFQIR
;
A
#
# COMPACT_ATOMS: atom_id res chain seq x y z
N MET A 1 -12.38 20.34 10.28
CA MET A 1 -11.83 19.43 9.24
C MET A 1 -12.86 18.44 8.71
N LYS A 2 -13.61 17.70 9.54
CA LYS A 2 -14.65 16.73 9.10
C LYS A 2 -15.67 17.30 8.10
N ARG A 3 -16.17 18.52 8.33
CA ARG A 3 -17.14 19.19 7.43
C ARG A 3 -16.56 19.43 6.04
N PHE A 4 -15.30 19.86 5.94
CA PHE A 4 -14.61 20.09 4.68
C PHE A 4 -14.42 18.78 3.90
N LEU A 5 -13.94 17.71 4.55
CA LEU A 5 -13.72 16.43 3.89
C LEU A 5 -15.02 15.79 3.37
N LYS A 6 -16.14 15.97 4.08
CA LYS A 6 -17.47 15.52 3.65
C LYS A 6 -18.09 16.39 2.55
N ALA A 7 -17.95 17.71 2.64
CA ALA A 7 -18.51 18.63 1.63
C ALA A 7 -17.69 18.65 0.34
N GLY A 8 -16.42 18.24 0.40
CA GLY A 8 -15.47 18.35 -0.69
C GLY A 8 -14.99 19.78 -0.92
N LEU A 9 -14.26 19.97 -2.02
CA LEU A 9 -13.67 21.23 -2.46
C LEU A 9 -14.10 21.51 -3.90
N LYS A 10 -14.66 22.70 -4.15
CA LYS A 10 -14.93 23.17 -5.50
C LYS A 10 -13.78 24.06 -5.97
N LEU A 11 -13.12 23.68 -7.06
CA LEU A 11 -11.99 24.41 -7.63
C LEU A 11 -12.12 24.42 -9.16
N ASN A 12 -12.06 25.61 -9.78
CA ASN A 12 -12.17 25.81 -11.23
C ASN A 12 -13.40 25.11 -11.85
N GLY A 13 -14.56 25.26 -11.20
CA GLY A 13 -15.81 24.63 -11.66
C GLY A 13 -15.91 23.12 -11.43
N HIS A 14 -14.87 22.47 -10.92
CA HIS A 14 -14.86 21.03 -10.64
C HIS A 14 -15.01 20.75 -9.14
N GLN A 15 -15.77 19.69 -8.83
CA GLN A 15 -15.92 19.18 -7.47
C GLN A 15 -14.86 18.11 -7.19
N TYR A 16 -14.21 18.22 -6.04
CA TYR A 16 -13.24 17.27 -5.53
C TYR A 16 -13.71 16.72 -4.20
N TRP A 17 -13.57 15.41 -4.01
CA TRP A 17 -13.95 14.74 -2.77
C TRP A 17 -12.73 14.13 -2.10
N PHE A 18 -12.84 13.87 -0.80
CA PHE A 18 -11.84 13.08 -0.09
C PHE A 18 -11.68 11.72 -0.76
N TYR A 19 -10.43 11.38 -1.09
CA TYR A 19 -10.11 10.15 -1.80
C TYR A 19 -9.27 9.21 -0.94
N GLY A 20 -8.41 9.75 -0.06
CA GLY A 20 -7.68 8.92 0.88
C GLY A 20 -6.46 9.59 1.47
N HIS A 21 -5.70 8.83 2.25
CA HIS A 21 -4.43 9.24 2.82
C HIS A 21 -3.53 8.02 2.99
N SER A 22 -2.22 8.19 2.86
CA SER A 22 -1.26 7.21 3.41
C SER A 22 -0.88 7.58 4.85
N ASN A 23 -0.06 6.74 5.50
CA ASN A 23 0.54 7.08 6.80
C ASN A 23 1.37 8.38 6.76
N SER A 24 2.03 8.67 5.63
CA SER A 24 2.79 9.92 5.48
C SER A 24 1.86 11.14 5.46
N GLN A 25 0.72 11.04 4.76
CA GLN A 25 -0.31 12.08 4.73
C GLN A 25 -0.91 12.32 6.12
N LEU A 26 -1.18 11.26 6.90
CA LEU A 26 -1.66 11.41 8.27
C LEU A 26 -0.67 12.21 9.15
N ARG A 27 0.63 11.86 9.08
CA ARG A 27 1.68 12.57 9.85
C ARG A 27 1.82 14.04 9.45
N SER A 28 1.77 14.33 8.15
CA SER A 28 1.87 15.69 7.63
C SER A 28 0.54 16.45 7.64
N ARG A 29 -0.55 15.86 8.17
CA ARG A 29 -1.90 16.43 8.20
C ARG A 29 -2.40 16.84 6.81
N SER A 30 -2.07 16.05 5.79
CA SER A 30 -2.50 16.22 4.41
C SER A 30 -3.38 15.05 3.95
N CYS A 31 -3.98 15.15 2.76
CA CYS A 31 -4.78 14.08 2.16
C CYS A 31 -4.83 14.21 0.64
N PHE A 32 -5.31 13.16 -0.03
CA PHE A 32 -5.60 13.17 -1.45
C PHE A 32 -7.07 13.53 -1.67
N LEU A 33 -7.31 14.53 -2.53
CA LEU A 33 -8.62 14.83 -3.08
C LEU A 33 -8.65 14.41 -4.55
N ARG A 34 -9.80 13.89 -5.01
CA ARG A 34 -9.98 13.48 -6.40
C ARG A 34 -11.24 14.11 -6.97
N ARG A 35 -11.13 14.58 -8.22
CA ARG A 35 -12.29 15.05 -8.99
C ARG A 35 -13.24 13.88 -9.24
N GLY A 36 -14.53 14.08 -8.97
CA GLY A 36 -15.56 13.06 -9.20
C GLY A 36 -16.97 13.64 -9.12
N GLY A 37 -17.97 12.86 -9.57
CA GLY A 37 -19.36 13.29 -9.52
C GLY A 37 -19.89 13.33 -8.09
N THR A 38 -19.66 12.24 -7.35
CA THR A 38 -20.12 12.08 -5.95
C THR A 38 -19.06 11.43 -5.08
N GLU A 39 -19.15 11.60 -3.76
CA GLU A 39 -18.33 10.89 -2.78
C GLU A 39 -18.51 9.37 -2.91
N ALA A 40 -19.75 8.91 -3.10
CA ALA A 40 -20.09 7.49 -3.22
C ALA A 40 -19.41 6.83 -4.44
N GLU A 41 -19.37 7.50 -5.59
CA GLU A 41 -18.67 7.01 -6.78
C GLU A 41 -17.19 6.76 -6.48
N LEU A 42 -16.52 7.71 -5.83
CA LEU A 42 -15.10 7.59 -5.51
C LEU A 42 -14.83 6.55 -4.43
N HIS A 43 -15.74 6.41 -3.46
CA HIS A 43 -15.67 5.35 -2.48
C HIS A 43 -15.76 3.96 -3.13
N GLN A 44 -16.68 3.76 -4.06
CA GLN A 44 -16.79 2.50 -4.81
C GLN A 44 -15.52 2.21 -5.63
N LYS A 45 -14.88 3.23 -6.22
CA LYS A 45 -13.60 3.05 -6.92
C LYS A 45 -12.49 2.55 -6.00
N ILE A 46 -12.42 3.06 -4.77
CA ILE A 46 -11.44 2.58 -3.77
C ILE A 46 -11.74 1.13 -3.42
N LEU A 47 -13.01 0.80 -3.16
CA LEU A 47 -13.42 -0.56 -2.80
C LEU A 47 -13.11 -1.56 -3.92
N ALA A 48 -13.21 -1.16 -5.19
CA ALA A 48 -12.86 -2.00 -6.33
C ALA A 48 -11.34 -2.28 -6.47
N MET A 49 -10.47 -1.60 -5.71
CA MET A 49 -9.02 -1.79 -5.77
C MET A 49 -8.51 -2.86 -4.78
N GLY A 50 -9.39 -3.55 -4.05
CA GLY A 50 -8.98 -4.62 -3.16
C GLY A 50 -10.11 -5.24 -2.35
N GLU A 51 -9.79 -6.29 -1.61
CA GLU A 51 -10.75 -7.01 -0.77
C GLU A 51 -10.82 -6.38 0.63
N PHE A 52 -11.79 -5.49 0.83
CA PHE A 52 -11.97 -4.76 2.09
C PHE A 52 -13.13 -5.27 2.96
N GLY A 53 -14.04 -6.06 2.39
CA GLY A 53 -15.31 -6.43 3.03
C GLY A 53 -15.16 -7.22 4.35
N ALA A 54 -14.10 -8.01 4.49
CA ALA A 54 -13.83 -8.78 5.70
C ALA A 54 -13.32 -7.91 6.87
N ILE A 55 -12.83 -6.68 6.60
CA ILE A 55 -12.18 -5.84 7.61
C ILE A 55 -13.22 -4.96 8.33
N LYS A 56 -13.70 -5.43 9.48
CA LYS A 56 -14.73 -4.72 10.27
C LYS A 56 -14.19 -3.54 11.09
N ASN A 57 -12.90 -3.57 11.46
CA ASN A 57 -12.30 -2.52 12.27
C ASN A 57 -11.90 -1.32 11.39
N ALA A 58 -12.44 -0.13 11.69
CA ALA A 58 -12.20 1.08 10.91
C ALA A 58 -10.73 1.50 10.83
N ALA A 59 -9.95 1.30 11.89
CA ALA A 59 -8.52 1.62 11.89
C ALA A 59 -7.73 0.65 11.02
N LYS A 60 -8.02 -0.66 11.10
CA LYS A 60 -7.43 -1.68 10.21
C LYS A 60 -7.80 -1.42 8.74
N LEU A 61 -9.06 -1.09 8.47
CA LEU A 61 -9.56 -0.79 7.14
C LEU A 61 -8.86 0.46 6.56
N SER A 62 -8.79 1.54 7.33
CA SER A 62 -8.10 2.77 6.94
C SER A 62 -6.61 2.52 6.67
N LYS A 63 -5.93 1.71 7.50
CA LYS A 63 -4.53 1.30 7.28
C LYS A 63 -4.37 0.53 5.97
N ARG A 64 -5.27 -0.42 5.67
CA ARG A 64 -5.22 -1.22 4.43
C ARG A 64 -5.49 -0.36 3.19
N ILE A 65 -6.54 0.45 3.19
CA ILE A 65 -6.83 1.41 2.10
C ILE A 65 -5.66 2.38 1.90
N GLY A 66 -5.03 2.84 2.99
CA GLY A 66 -3.91 3.76 2.93
C GLY A 66 -2.68 3.23 2.19
N LEU A 67 -2.57 1.91 1.99
CA LEU A 67 -1.52 1.31 1.16
C LEU A 67 -1.65 1.71 -0.32
N LEU A 68 -2.88 1.87 -0.82
CA LEU A 68 -3.16 2.34 -2.20
C LEU A 68 -2.58 3.74 -2.48
N PHE A 69 -2.38 4.52 -1.42
CA PHE A 69 -1.93 5.92 -1.48
C PHE A 69 -0.45 6.08 -1.14
N SER A 70 0.24 4.98 -0.89
CA SER A 70 1.67 5.01 -0.57
C SER A 70 2.49 5.03 -1.86
N SER A 71 3.52 5.87 -1.90
CA SER A 71 4.38 5.98 -3.08
C SER A 71 5.21 4.71 -3.25
N ALA A 72 5.07 4.06 -4.40
CA ALA A 72 5.86 2.89 -4.78
C ALA A 72 6.41 3.07 -6.20
N THR A 73 7.61 2.58 -6.45
CA THR A 73 8.13 2.38 -7.80
C THR A 73 7.88 0.93 -8.18
N LEU A 74 7.41 0.69 -9.40
CA LEU A 74 7.36 -0.68 -9.93
C LEU A 74 8.80 -1.14 -10.17
N ASP A 75 9.20 -2.19 -9.47
CA ASP A 75 10.56 -2.69 -9.50
C ASP A 75 10.71 -3.92 -10.38
N TRP A 76 9.69 -4.79 -10.39
CA TRP A 76 9.67 -6.00 -11.19
C TRP A 76 8.23 -6.45 -11.40
N THR A 77 7.96 -7.09 -12.54
CA THR A 77 6.70 -7.81 -12.79
C THR A 77 7.01 -9.30 -12.78
N LEU A 78 6.51 -10.02 -11.77
CA LEU A 78 6.66 -11.46 -11.67
C LEU A 78 5.50 -12.16 -12.39
N ALA A 79 5.82 -13.24 -13.09
CA ALA A 79 4.78 -14.15 -13.60
C ALA A 79 4.14 -14.89 -12.41
N PRO A 80 2.84 -15.21 -12.46
CA PRO A 80 2.15 -15.88 -11.34
C PRO A 80 2.87 -17.15 -10.85
N GLU A 81 3.50 -17.90 -11.75
CA GLU A 81 4.23 -19.13 -11.45
C GLU A 81 5.52 -18.91 -10.65
N GLN A 82 6.01 -17.67 -10.60
CA GLN A 82 7.20 -17.26 -9.83
C GLN A 82 6.86 -16.83 -8.40
N SER A 83 5.57 -16.78 -8.07
CA SER A 83 5.03 -16.44 -6.76
C SER A 83 4.15 -17.56 -6.24
N ARG A 84 4.14 -17.76 -4.93
CA ARG A 84 3.18 -18.67 -4.30
C ARG A 84 2.86 -18.19 -2.89
N ASP A 85 1.64 -18.43 -2.46
CA ASP A 85 1.26 -18.27 -1.06
C ASP A 85 1.87 -19.40 -0.23
N ILE A 86 2.34 -19.05 0.95
CA ILE A 86 2.83 -19.99 1.95
C ILE A 86 1.98 -19.84 3.20
N PRO A 87 1.71 -20.93 3.95
CA PRO A 87 1.02 -20.83 5.22
C PRO A 87 1.77 -19.91 6.17
N ASP A 88 1.02 -19.19 6.99
CA ASP A 88 1.59 -18.43 8.09
C ASP A 88 2.22 -19.37 9.14
N ILE A 89 3.24 -18.87 9.83
CA ILE A 89 3.84 -19.51 11.00
C ILE A 89 3.03 -19.04 12.20
N GLU A 90 2.33 -19.98 12.83
CA GLU A 90 1.38 -19.73 13.92
C GLU A 90 1.71 -20.63 15.12
N GLU A 91 1.58 -20.09 16.33
CA GLU A 91 1.63 -20.85 17.59
C GLU A 91 0.46 -20.39 18.46
N GLU A 92 -0.41 -21.33 18.85
CA GLU A 92 -1.68 -21.05 19.52
C GLU A 92 -2.52 -20.01 18.75
N ASP A 93 -2.84 -18.87 19.38
CA ASP A 93 -3.61 -17.77 18.80
C ASP A 93 -2.73 -16.63 18.27
N VAL A 94 -1.43 -16.87 18.07
CA VAL A 94 -0.45 -15.85 17.66
C VAL A 94 0.13 -16.17 16.28
N VAL A 95 0.00 -15.22 15.35
CA VAL A 95 0.59 -15.28 14.00
C VAL A 95 1.95 -14.58 14.00
N PHE A 96 3.03 -15.33 13.75
CA PHE A 96 4.43 -14.83 13.79
C PHE A 96 4.93 -14.30 12.44
N SER A 97 4.30 -14.71 11.34
CA SER A 97 4.69 -14.29 9.99
C SER A 97 3.77 -13.24 9.38
N ASP A 98 2.88 -12.60 10.15
CA ASP A 98 1.95 -11.60 9.62
C ASP A 98 2.70 -10.48 8.87
N GLY A 99 2.47 -10.42 7.55
CA GLY A 99 3.11 -9.44 6.66
C GLY A 99 4.56 -9.77 6.28
N CYS A 100 5.03 -10.99 6.54
CA CYS A 100 6.35 -11.48 6.17
C CYS A 100 6.25 -12.61 5.12
N GLY A 101 7.31 -12.77 4.33
CA GLY A 101 7.37 -13.79 3.29
C GLY A 101 8.80 -14.13 2.91
N LEU A 102 8.96 -15.11 2.03
CA LEU A 102 10.26 -15.58 1.56
C LEU A 102 10.53 -15.10 0.14
N ILE A 103 11.79 -14.74 -0.11
CA ILE A 103 12.30 -14.43 -1.45
C ILE A 103 13.38 -15.44 -1.81
N SER A 104 13.39 -15.92 -3.07
CA SER A 104 14.48 -16.78 -3.52
C SER A 104 15.80 -16.01 -3.52
N GLN A 105 16.88 -16.65 -3.09
CA GLN A 105 18.19 -16.00 -3.08
C GLN A 105 18.63 -15.51 -4.48
N TYR A 106 18.22 -16.23 -5.52
CA TYR A 106 18.46 -15.82 -6.90
C TYR A 106 17.77 -14.49 -7.22
N PHE A 107 16.47 -14.38 -6.92
CA PHE A 107 15.71 -13.16 -7.20
C PHE A 107 16.18 -11.99 -6.32
N ALA A 108 16.53 -12.23 -5.06
CA ALA A 108 17.13 -11.22 -4.19
C ALA A 108 18.45 -10.66 -4.77
N ARG A 109 19.32 -11.52 -5.31
CA ARG A 109 20.56 -11.09 -5.99
C ARG A 109 20.28 -10.28 -7.25
N LEU A 110 19.28 -10.68 -8.02
CA LEU A 110 18.87 -9.96 -9.23
C LEU A 110 18.35 -8.56 -8.89
N LEU A 111 17.45 -8.45 -7.91
CA LEU A 111 16.92 -7.17 -7.42
C LEU A 111 18.02 -6.27 -6.88
N ALA A 112 18.93 -6.79 -6.05
CA ALA A 112 20.02 -6.01 -5.48
C ALA A 112 20.96 -5.44 -6.56
N LYS A 113 21.20 -6.21 -7.63
CA LYS A 113 22.00 -5.78 -8.79
C LYS A 113 21.28 -4.69 -9.58
N GLU A 114 20.01 -4.89 -9.89
CA GLU A 114 19.20 -3.94 -10.67
C GLU A 114 19.04 -2.60 -9.95
N LYS A 115 18.73 -2.67 -8.65
CA LYS A 115 18.63 -1.49 -7.77
C LYS A 115 19.96 -0.85 -7.42
N LYS A 116 21.09 -1.43 -7.86
CA LYS A 116 22.45 -0.97 -7.57
C LYS A 116 22.65 -0.70 -6.06
N ILE A 117 22.19 -1.63 -5.22
CA ILE A 117 22.24 -1.46 -3.76
C ILE A 117 23.71 -1.50 -3.31
N ILE A 118 24.14 -0.40 -2.68
CA ILE A 118 25.49 -0.22 -2.16
C ILE A 118 25.41 0.03 -0.65
N PHE A 119 26.22 -0.70 0.12
CA PHE A 119 26.43 -0.47 1.54
C PHE A 119 27.93 -0.44 1.82
N ARG A 120 28.40 0.59 2.54
CA ARG A 120 29.84 0.79 2.81
C ARG A 120 30.72 0.68 1.56
N GLN A 121 30.30 1.35 0.48
CA GLN A 121 30.98 1.40 -0.83
C GLN A 121 31.16 0.04 -1.52
N ARG A 122 30.39 -0.99 -1.13
CA ARG A 122 30.40 -2.31 -1.77
C ARG A 122 29.00 -2.70 -2.20
N ARG A 123 28.91 -3.50 -3.27
CA ARG A 123 27.64 -4.14 -3.65
C ARG A 123 27.12 -4.96 -2.48
N TYR A 124 25.85 -4.76 -2.13
CA TYR A 124 25.23 -5.37 -0.96
C TYR A 124 23.99 -6.14 -1.37
N LEU A 125 23.86 -7.35 -0.84
CA LEU A 125 22.65 -8.16 -0.93
C LEU A 125 21.87 -8.02 0.38
N PRO A 126 20.72 -7.33 0.39
CA PRO A 126 19.89 -7.24 1.60
C PRO A 126 19.36 -8.59 2.04
N SER A 127 19.27 -8.79 3.35
CA SER A 127 18.58 -9.93 3.96
C SER A 127 17.06 -9.75 4.01
N VAL A 128 16.59 -8.49 4.00
CA VAL A 128 15.17 -8.12 4.10
C VAL A 128 14.86 -7.08 3.05
N PHE A 129 13.74 -7.26 2.35
CA PHE A 129 13.21 -6.33 1.37
C PHE A 129 11.81 -5.89 1.82
N GLN A 130 11.56 -4.59 1.84
CA GLN A 130 10.21 -4.06 2.04
C GLN A 130 9.57 -3.86 0.66
N ILE A 131 8.53 -4.64 0.37
CA ILE A 131 7.80 -4.60 -0.90
C ILE A 131 6.34 -4.15 -0.68
N ARG A 132 5.61 -3.94 -1.77
CA ARG A 132 4.18 -3.61 -1.77
C ARG A 132 3.45 -4.42 -2.82
#